data_AF-A0A351MML4-F1
#
_entry.id   AF-A0A351MML4-F1
#
_cell.length_a   1.000
_cell.length_b   1.000
_cell.length_c   1.000
_cell.angle_alpha   90.00
_cell.angle_beta   90.00
_cell.angle_gamma   90.00
#
_symmetry.space_group_name_H-M   'P 1'
#
loop_
_entity.id
_entity.type
_entity.pdbx_description
1 polymer ?
#
loop_
_entity_poly.entity_id
_entity_poly.type
_entity_poly.pdbx_seq_one_letter_code
_entity_poly.pdbx_strand_id
1 'polypeptide(L)'
;MVIWDQVIGHDQPIEALRRALARDRAAAGYLFRGPEGVGKRLVARGLAQALRCTAADGERPCGACEECRSVADGWQQEVIVCQPTLTGGSGAARSWLYRMEYIEQLLEQVALRGATGRWRTVIIDGAEFLGERPSTLLLKTLEEPPARTAFILLAA
;
A
#
# COMPACT_ATOMS: atom_id res chain seq x y z
N MET A 1 -4.59 16.61 8.20
CA MET A 1 -4.47 16.83 6.74
C MET A 1 -4.88 15.57 5.99
N VAL A 2 -5.61 15.71 4.88
CA VAL A 2 -5.95 14.60 3.97
C VAL A 2 -4.89 14.51 2.88
N ILE A 3 -4.29 13.34 2.69
CA ILE A 3 -3.20 13.13 1.72
C ILE A 3 -3.70 13.30 0.27
N TRP A 4 -4.93 12.86 -0.03
CA TRP A 4 -5.48 12.97 -1.38
C TRP A 4 -5.66 14.40 -1.87
N ASP A 5 -5.78 15.38 -0.99
CA ASP A 5 -5.90 16.80 -1.38
C ASP A 5 -4.60 17.35 -1.99
N GLN A 6 -3.49 16.62 -1.85
CA GLN A 6 -2.19 16.93 -2.46
C GLN A 6 -2.02 16.27 -3.83
N VAL A 7 -2.95 15.40 -4.26
CA VAL A 7 -2.87 14.68 -5.52
C VAL A 7 -3.55 15.50 -6.62
N ILE A 8 -2.80 15.83 -7.66
CA ILE A 8 -3.30 16.63 -8.80
C ILE A 8 -3.58 15.71 -9.98
N GLY A 9 -4.77 15.84 -10.60
CA GLY A 9 -5.11 15.19 -11.87
C GLY A 9 -5.63 13.75 -11.77
N HIS A 10 -5.82 13.21 -10.56
CA HIS A 10 -6.29 11.84 -10.31
C HIS A 10 -7.67 11.80 -9.64
N ASP A 11 -8.54 12.76 -9.94
CA ASP A 11 -9.84 12.90 -9.28
C ASP A 11 -10.73 11.67 -9.47
N GLN A 12 -10.78 11.14 -10.70
CA GLN A 12 -11.59 9.96 -11.04
C GLN A 12 -11.20 8.69 -10.26
N PRO A 13 -9.93 8.25 -10.25
CA PRO A 13 -9.53 7.08 -9.46
C PRO A 13 -9.67 7.31 -7.95
N ILE A 14 -9.35 8.50 -7.43
CA ILE A 14 -9.55 8.82 -6.01
C ILE A 14 -11.03 8.73 -5.62
N GLU A 15 -11.92 9.25 -6.45
CA GLU A 15 -13.36 9.19 -6.21
C GLU A 15 -13.90 7.75 -6.28
N ALA A 16 -13.35 6.91 -7.18
CA ALA A 16 -13.68 5.49 -7.20
C ALA A 16 -13.30 4.79 -5.87
N LEU A 17 -12.13 5.11 -5.31
CA LEU A 17 -11.70 4.62 -4.00
C LEU A 17 -12.62 5.12 -2.89
N ARG A 18 -12.94 6.43 -2.84
CA ARG A 18 -13.88 7.00 -1.85
C ARG A 18 -15.22 6.26 -1.85
N ARG A 19 -15.82 6.04 -3.03
CA ARG A 19 -17.09 5.31 -3.16
C ARG A 19 -17.00 3.86 -2.72
N ALA A 20 -15.89 3.18 -2.96
CA ALA A 20 -15.69 1.81 -2.51
C ALA A 20 -15.65 1.75 -0.97
N LEU A 21 -14.90 2.66 -0.35
CA LEU A 21 -14.78 2.75 1.12
C LEU A 21 -16.09 3.16 1.79
N ALA A 22 -16.84 4.11 1.21
CA ALA A 22 -18.13 4.55 1.74
C ALA A 22 -19.21 3.43 1.75
N ARG A 23 -19.00 2.35 0.99
CA ARG A 23 -19.89 1.19 0.92
C ARG A 23 -19.33 -0.02 1.68
N ASP A 24 -18.26 0.15 2.44
CA ASP A 24 -17.50 -0.93 3.10
C ASP A 24 -17.07 -2.05 2.13
N ARG A 25 -16.71 -1.68 0.90
CA ARG A 25 -16.25 -2.60 -0.16
C ARG A 25 -14.78 -2.42 -0.50
N ALA A 26 -13.94 -2.23 0.53
CA ALA A 26 -12.51 -2.22 0.35
C ALA A 26 -12.03 -3.60 -0.17
N ALA A 27 -11.27 -3.61 -1.26
CA ALA A 27 -10.63 -4.82 -1.77
C ALA A 27 -9.38 -5.18 -0.95
N ALA A 28 -9.04 -6.46 -0.95
CA ALA A 28 -7.78 -6.93 -0.38
C ALA A 28 -6.57 -6.67 -1.28
N GLY A 29 -6.78 -6.38 -2.57
CA GLY A 29 -5.72 -6.14 -3.54
C GLY A 29 -6.04 -4.96 -4.46
N TYR A 30 -5.06 -4.08 -4.67
CA TYR A 30 -5.10 -2.96 -5.60
C TYR A 30 -3.83 -2.96 -6.45
N LEU A 31 -3.97 -2.64 -7.74
CA LEU A 31 -2.84 -2.38 -8.64
C LEU A 31 -2.94 -0.96 -9.17
N PHE A 32 -1.98 -0.11 -8.82
CA PHE A 32 -1.84 1.23 -9.38
C PHE A 32 -0.72 1.21 -10.41
N ARG A 33 -1.09 1.38 -11.68
CA ARG A 33 -0.16 1.36 -12.80
C ARG A 33 -0.09 2.73 -13.47
N GLY A 34 1.10 3.11 -13.89
CA GLY A 34 1.34 4.35 -14.63
C GLY A 34 2.81 4.76 -14.57
N PRO A 35 3.22 5.82 -15.27
CA PRO A 35 4.62 6.23 -15.35
C PRO A 35 5.23 6.58 -13.98
N GLU A 36 6.56 6.58 -13.91
CA GLU A 36 7.28 7.06 -12.72
C GLU A 36 6.94 8.53 -12.46
N GLY A 37 6.86 8.92 -11.17
CA GLY A 37 6.56 10.29 -10.77
C GLY A 37 5.09 10.72 -10.88
N VAL A 38 4.19 9.90 -11.44
CA VAL A 38 2.77 10.28 -11.65
C VAL A 38 1.94 10.40 -10.35
N GLY A 39 2.50 10.03 -9.19
CA GLY A 39 1.82 10.16 -7.89
C GLY A 39 1.23 8.86 -7.31
N LYS A 40 1.54 7.68 -7.88
CA LYS A 40 1.03 6.37 -7.41
C LYS A 40 1.22 6.15 -5.90
N ARG A 41 2.42 6.43 -5.40
CA ARG A 41 2.76 6.28 -3.97
C ARG A 41 1.93 7.22 -3.09
N LEU A 42 1.64 8.43 -3.55
CA LEU A 42 0.84 9.40 -2.81
C LEU A 42 -0.63 8.94 -2.72
N VAL A 43 -1.20 8.45 -3.83
CA VAL A 43 -2.55 7.87 -3.85
C VAL A 43 -2.64 6.64 -2.94
N ALA A 44 -1.63 5.76 -2.96
CA ALA A 44 -1.55 4.59 -2.09
C ALA A 44 -1.51 4.95 -0.60
N ARG A 45 -0.70 5.95 -0.23
CA ARG A 45 -0.68 6.46 1.16
C ARG A 45 -2.02 7.09 1.56
N GLY A 46 -2.70 7.80 0.65
CA GLY A 46 -4.03 8.33 0.92
C GLY A 46 -5.09 7.23 1.10
N LEU A 47 -5.01 6.14 0.34
CA LEU A 47 -5.86 4.97 0.55
C LEU A 47 -5.60 4.32 1.90
N ALA A 48 -4.33 4.16 2.30
CA ALA A 48 -3.96 3.66 3.62
C ALA A 48 -4.53 4.57 4.73
N GLN A 49 -4.45 5.90 4.56
CA GLN A 49 -5.02 6.87 5.49
C GLN A 49 -6.53 6.71 5.62
N ALA A 50 -7.23 6.53 4.51
CA ALA A 50 -8.69 6.34 4.48
C ALA A 50 -9.12 5.01 5.12
N LEU A 51 -8.39 3.93 4.83
CA LEU A 51 -8.62 2.59 5.40
C LEU A 51 -8.45 2.59 6.93
N ARG A 52 -7.49 3.34 7.47
CA ARG A 52 -7.27 3.44 8.91
C ARG A 52 -8.12 4.49 9.63
N CYS A 53 -8.67 5.45 8.90
CA CYS A 53 -9.49 6.51 9.48
C CYS A 53 -10.63 5.95 10.34
N THR A 54 -10.83 6.53 11.53
CA THR A 54 -11.86 6.12 12.51
C THR A 54 -13.18 6.88 12.36
N ALA A 55 -13.27 7.83 11.44
CA ALA A 55 -14.51 8.55 11.14
C ALA A 55 -15.57 7.63 10.50
N ALA A 56 -16.81 8.12 10.44
CA ALA A 56 -17.92 7.44 9.79
C ALA A 56 -17.65 7.23 8.28
N ASP A 57 -18.30 6.23 7.70
CA ASP A 57 -18.18 5.98 6.27
C ASP A 57 -18.74 7.16 5.47
N GLY A 58 -18.02 7.58 4.42
CA GLY A 58 -18.28 8.84 3.69
C GLY A 58 -17.43 10.02 4.15
N GLU A 59 -16.92 10.01 5.38
CA GLU A 59 -16.02 11.05 5.91
C GLU A 59 -14.54 10.65 5.87
N ARG A 60 -14.24 9.47 5.31
CA ARG A 60 -12.90 8.87 5.28
C ARG A 60 -12.16 9.24 3.99
N PRO A 61 -10.90 9.70 4.05
CA PRO A 61 -10.14 10.08 5.25
C PRO A 61 -10.59 11.45 5.79
N CYS A 62 -10.74 11.58 7.11
CA CYS A 62 -11.16 12.85 7.72
C CYS A 62 -9.99 13.84 7.96
N GLY A 63 -8.75 13.34 7.92
CA GLY A 63 -7.55 14.15 8.14
C GLY A 63 -7.34 14.65 9.57
N ALA A 64 -8.28 14.45 10.49
CA ALA A 64 -8.25 15.01 11.85
C ALA A 64 -8.16 13.95 12.96
N CYS A 65 -8.52 12.68 12.73
CA CYS A 65 -8.36 11.63 13.74
C CYS A 65 -6.88 11.24 13.93
N GLU A 66 -6.55 10.61 15.06
CA GLU A 66 -5.19 10.16 15.39
C GLU A 66 -4.60 9.26 14.30
N GLU A 67 -5.41 8.34 13.79
CA GLU A 67 -5.05 7.45 12.68
C GLU A 67 -4.67 8.21 11.40
N CYS A 68 -5.48 9.21 11.02
CA CYS A 68 -5.19 10.03 9.85
C CYS A 68 -3.91 10.84 10.02
N ARG A 69 -3.66 11.39 11.21
CA ARG A 69 -2.43 12.14 11.51
C ARG A 69 -1.20 11.23 11.47
N SER A 70 -1.25 10.09 12.16
CA SER A 70 -0.16 9.11 12.20
C SER A 70 0.24 8.63 10.79
N VAL A 71 -0.73 8.36 9.91
CA VAL A 71 -0.43 7.98 8.52
C VAL A 71 0.18 9.14 7.71
N ALA A 72 -0.33 10.37 7.89
CA ALA A 72 0.20 11.55 7.21
C ALA A 72 1.67 11.81 7.60
N ASP A 73 1.97 11.72 8.89
CA ASP A 73 3.30 11.95 9.45
C ASP A 73 4.26 10.79 9.11
N GLY A 74 3.73 9.61 8.76
CA GLY A 74 4.51 8.43 8.38
C GLY A 74 4.90 7.53 9.56
N TRP A 75 4.21 7.66 10.70
CA TRP A 75 4.53 6.95 11.95
C TRP A 75 3.66 5.70 12.13
N GLN A 76 2.73 5.45 11.19
CA GLN A 76 1.75 4.40 11.34
C GLN A 76 2.30 3.01 11.02
N GLN A 77 2.37 2.16 12.04
CA GLN A 77 2.97 0.82 11.97
C GLN A 77 2.20 -0.18 11.10
N GLU A 78 0.87 -0.01 10.93
CA GLU A 78 0.10 -0.88 10.02
C GLU A 78 0.09 -0.38 8.56
N VAL A 79 0.91 0.61 8.22
CA VAL A 79 1.19 1.00 6.84
C VAL A 79 2.61 0.60 6.51
N ILE A 80 2.77 -0.58 5.93
CA ILE A 80 4.07 -1.16 5.60
C ILE A 80 4.38 -0.84 4.14
N VAL A 81 5.57 -0.31 3.87
CA VAL A 81 6.03 0.02 2.52
C VAL A 81 7.28 -0.78 2.18
N CYS A 82 7.21 -1.56 1.11
CA CYS A 82 8.30 -2.39 0.63
C CYS A 82 8.72 -1.95 -0.78
N GLN A 83 10.02 -1.75 -0.98
CA GLN A 83 10.59 -1.22 -2.21
C GLN A 83 11.76 -2.13 -2.64
N PRO A 84 12.05 -2.23 -3.95
CA PRO A 84 13.20 -2.99 -4.42
C PRO A 84 14.49 -2.37 -3.88
N THR A 85 15.49 -3.20 -3.70
CA THR A 85 16.83 -2.76 -3.34
C THR A 85 17.66 -2.64 -4.60
N LEU A 86 18.40 -1.53 -4.73
CA LEU A 86 19.39 -1.39 -5.79
C LEU A 86 20.56 -2.34 -5.50
N THR A 87 20.84 -3.22 -6.46
CA THR A 87 21.95 -4.16 -6.41
C THR A 87 22.92 -3.90 -7.56
N GLY A 88 24.15 -4.40 -7.44
CA GLY A 88 25.24 -4.07 -8.36
C GLY A 88 26.06 -2.86 -7.89
N GLY A 89 27.38 -3.05 -7.78
CA GLY A 89 28.36 -2.05 -7.31
C GLY A 89 29.35 -1.64 -8.41
N SER A 90 30.48 -1.05 -8.02
CA SER A 90 31.54 -0.60 -8.94
C SER A 90 32.06 -1.76 -9.80
N GLY A 91 31.58 -1.84 -11.05
CA GLY A 91 31.97 -2.86 -12.04
C GLY A 91 30.89 -3.86 -12.44
N ALA A 92 29.73 -3.91 -11.75
CA ALA A 92 28.60 -4.75 -12.12
C ALA A 92 27.39 -3.91 -12.58
N ALA A 93 26.55 -4.48 -13.45
CA ALA A 93 25.32 -3.82 -13.89
C ALA A 93 24.39 -3.57 -12.69
N ARG A 94 23.92 -2.33 -12.56
CA ARG A 94 22.95 -1.96 -11.53
C ARG A 94 21.58 -2.51 -11.89
N SER A 95 20.94 -3.19 -10.95
CA SER A 95 19.60 -3.76 -11.12
C SER A 95 18.77 -3.64 -9.85
N TRP A 96 17.48 -3.35 -10.01
CA TRP A 96 16.50 -3.31 -8.93
C TRP A 96 15.93 -4.71 -8.72
N LEU A 97 15.95 -5.21 -7.49
CA LEU A 97 15.32 -6.49 -7.15
C LEU A 97 14.73 -6.49 -5.75
N TYR A 98 13.67 -7.27 -5.56
CA TYR A 98 13.19 -7.64 -4.24
C TYR A 98 14.01 -8.81 -3.70
N ARG A 99 14.64 -8.59 -2.54
CA ARG A 99 15.30 -9.68 -1.81
C ARG A 99 14.24 -10.59 -1.22
N MET A 100 14.43 -11.90 -1.39
CA MET A 100 13.50 -12.93 -0.94
C MET A 100 13.23 -12.83 0.55
N GLU A 101 14.27 -12.60 1.33
CA GLU A 101 14.20 -12.59 2.79
C GLU A 101 13.27 -11.49 3.31
N TYR A 102 13.24 -10.33 2.63
CA TYR A 102 12.35 -9.23 3.00
C TYR A 102 10.89 -9.52 2.69
N ILE A 103 10.59 -10.22 1.59
CA ILE A 103 9.21 -10.60 1.24
C ILE A 103 8.72 -11.68 2.20
N GLU A 104 9.55 -12.67 2.53
CA GLU A 104 9.18 -13.72 3.50
C GLU A 104 8.92 -13.13 4.90
N GLN A 105 9.81 -12.26 5.39
CA GLN A 105 9.62 -11.56 6.67
C GLN A 105 8.36 -10.69 6.69
N LEU A 106 8.08 -9.98 5.59
CA LEU A 106 6.88 -9.18 5.45
C LEU A 106 5.61 -10.04 5.58
N LEU A 107 5.55 -11.13 4.83
CA LEU A 107 4.36 -12.00 4.81
C LEU A 107 4.16 -12.71 6.14
N GLU A 108 5.25 -13.12 6.79
CA GLU A 108 5.21 -13.66 8.15
C GLU A 108 4.66 -12.63 9.16
N GLN A 109 5.17 -11.39 9.12
CA GLN A 109 4.66 -10.30 9.97
C GLN A 109 3.16 -10.05 9.73
N VAL A 110 2.74 -10.09 8.46
CA VAL A 110 1.35 -9.87 8.06
C VAL A 110 0.44 -11.01 8.53
N ALA A 111 0.93 -12.25 8.53
CA ALA A 111 0.18 -13.43 8.97
C ALA A 111 0.07 -13.54 10.50
N LEU A 112 1.15 -13.24 11.24
CA LEU A 112 1.21 -13.48 12.69
C LEU A 112 0.47 -12.44 13.53
N ARG A 113 0.34 -11.21 13.03
CA ARG A 113 -0.28 -10.11 13.78
C ARG A 113 -1.64 -9.81 13.16
N GLY A 114 -2.72 -9.99 13.90
CA GLY A 114 -4.00 -9.39 13.50
C GLY A 114 -3.83 -7.87 13.31
N ALA A 115 -4.50 -7.28 12.33
CA ALA A 115 -4.46 -5.83 12.15
C ALA A 115 -4.96 -5.14 13.43
N THR A 116 -4.16 -4.24 14.00
CA THR A 116 -4.63 -3.42 15.13
C THR A 116 -5.57 -2.34 14.58
N GLY A 117 -6.85 -2.40 14.97
CA GLY A 117 -7.86 -1.45 14.52
C GLY A 117 -8.60 -1.86 13.24
N ARG A 118 -8.66 -0.93 12.27
CA ARG A 118 -9.55 -1.05 11.09
C ARG A 118 -8.94 -1.85 9.94
N TRP A 119 -7.75 -1.48 9.46
CA TRP A 119 -7.11 -2.12 8.31
C TRP A 119 -5.58 -2.04 8.43
N ARG A 120 -4.91 -3.09 7.97
CA ARG A 120 -3.49 -3.07 7.62
C ARG A 120 -3.34 -2.80 6.13
N THR A 121 -2.33 -2.03 5.76
CA THR A 121 -1.99 -1.76 4.36
C THR A 121 -0.53 -2.13 4.08
N VAL A 122 -0.32 -2.91 3.03
CA VAL A 122 1.01 -3.31 2.54
C VAL A 122 1.19 -2.72 1.14
N ILE A 123 2.10 -1.76 1.00
CA ILE A 123 2.41 -1.08 -0.26
C ILE A 123 3.67 -1.72 -0.84
N ILE A 124 3.54 -2.37 -2.00
CA ILE A 124 4.65 -2.95 -2.76
C ILE A 124 4.96 -2.00 -3.92
N ASP A 125 6.02 -1.21 -3.80
CA ASP A 125 6.38 -0.19 -4.78
C ASP A 125 7.46 -0.65 -5.77
N GLY A 126 7.15 -0.65 -7.06
CA GLY A 126 8.03 -1.19 -8.09
C GLY A 126 7.79 -2.69 -8.28
N ALA A 127 6.53 -3.11 -8.28
CA ALA A 127 6.11 -4.51 -8.39
C ALA A 127 6.65 -5.22 -9.65
N GLU A 128 7.02 -4.47 -10.69
CA GLU A 128 7.72 -4.98 -11.89
C GLU A 128 9.09 -5.59 -11.59
N PHE A 129 9.70 -5.24 -10.45
CA PHE A 129 10.99 -5.79 -10.00
C PHE A 129 10.85 -7.03 -9.12
N LEU A 130 9.63 -7.54 -8.93
CA LEU A 130 9.41 -8.82 -8.25
C LEU A 130 9.90 -9.96 -9.15
N GLY A 131 10.79 -10.80 -8.61
CA GLY A 131 11.14 -12.06 -9.25
C GLY A 131 9.97 -13.06 -9.25
N GLU A 132 10.16 -14.20 -9.92
CA GLU A 132 9.17 -15.28 -9.99
C GLU A 132 8.76 -15.81 -8.61
N ARG A 133 9.75 -16.07 -7.74
CA ARG A 133 9.51 -16.60 -6.39
C ARG A 133 8.81 -15.60 -5.46
N PRO A 134 9.25 -14.31 -5.33
CA PRO A 134 8.48 -13.30 -4.61
C PRO A 134 7.04 -13.17 -5.08
N SER A 135 6.84 -13.17 -6.41
CA SER A 135 5.50 -13.05 -7.02
C SER A 135 4.61 -14.23 -6.63
N THR A 136 5.12 -15.45 -6.70
CA THR A 136 4.37 -16.67 -6.34
C THR A 136 3.96 -16.67 -4.87
N LEU A 137 4.83 -16.21 -3.97
CA LEU A 137 4.52 -16.09 -2.54
C LEU A 137 3.44 -15.03 -2.28
N LEU A 138 3.57 -13.86 -2.90
CA LEU A 138 2.57 -12.80 -2.79
C LEU A 138 1.20 -13.25 -3.33
N LEU A 139 1.16 -13.98 -4.45
CA LEU A 139 -0.08 -14.50 -5.02
C LEU A 139 -0.84 -15.40 -4.05
N LYS A 140 -0.16 -16.33 -3.37
CA LYS A 140 -0.80 -17.17 -2.35
C LYS A 140 -1.47 -16.36 -1.24
N THR A 141 -0.81 -15.28 -0.80
CA THR A 141 -1.38 -14.39 0.23
C THR A 141 -2.47 -13.48 -0.33
N LEU A 142 -2.42 -13.10 -1.61
CA LEU A 142 -3.47 -12.31 -2.25
C LEU A 142 -4.75 -13.13 -2.49
N GLU A 143 -4.62 -14.44 -2.72
CA GLU A 143 -5.73 -15.38 -2.86
C GLU A 143 -6.47 -15.60 -1.53
N GLU A 144 -5.73 -15.68 -0.42
CA GLU A 144 -6.27 -15.84 0.93
C GLU A 144 -5.70 -14.76 1.89
N PRO A 145 -6.12 -13.49 1.73
CA PRO A 145 -5.55 -12.39 2.48
C PRO A 145 -5.98 -12.44 3.95
N PRO A 146 -5.08 -12.14 4.90
CA PRO A 146 -5.48 -12.01 6.29
C PRO A 146 -6.56 -10.95 6.46
N ALA A 147 -7.47 -11.18 7.41
CA ALA A 147 -8.62 -10.31 7.64
C ALA A 147 -8.19 -8.84 7.75
N ARG A 148 -8.91 -7.96 7.04
CA ARG A 148 -8.69 -6.50 7.04
C ARG A 148 -7.26 -6.11 6.62
N THR A 149 -6.67 -6.84 5.68
CA THR A 149 -5.39 -6.48 5.04
C THR A 149 -5.63 -6.07 3.58
N ALA A 150 -5.05 -4.95 3.19
CA ALA A 150 -5.05 -4.47 1.81
C ALA A 150 -3.61 -4.42 1.26
N PHE A 151 -3.36 -5.10 0.16
CA PHE A 151 -2.13 -5.03 -0.61
C PHE A 151 -2.30 -4.01 -1.75
N ILE A 152 -1.37 -3.07 -1.86
CA ILE A 152 -1.35 -2.05 -2.91
C ILE A 152 -0.05 -2.20 -3.70
N LEU A 153 -0.14 -2.72 -4.91
CA LEU A 153 0.99 -2.88 -5.83
C LEU A 153 1.12 -1.63 -6.70
N LEU A 154 2.32 -1.07 -6.80
CA LEU A 154 2.63 0.05 -7.67
C LEU A 154 3.53 -0.44 -8.80
N ALA A 155 3.14 -0.20 -10.05
CA ALA A 155 3.89 -0.63 -11.22
C ALA A 155 4.02 0.46 -12.28
N ALA A 156 5.07 0.39 -13.12
CA ALA A 156 5.27 1.23 -14.30
C ALA A 156 4.41 0.80 -15.51
#